data_AF-A0A1I3CP03-F1
#
_entry.id   AF-A0A1I3CP03-F1
#
_cell.length_a   1.000
_cell.length_b   1.000
_cell.length_c   1.000
_cell.angle_alpha   90.00
_cell.angle_beta   90.00
_cell.angle_gamma   90.00
#
_symmetry.space_group_name_H-M   'P 1'
#
loop_
_entity.id
_entity.type
_entity.pdbx_description
1 polymer ?
#
loop_
_entity_poly.entity_id
_entity_poly.type
_entity_poly.pdbx_seq_one_letter_code
_entity_poly.pdbx_strand_id
1 'polypeptide(L)'
;MKIGWKRPAVALGAAAVCILLAGMLLVILREKGKTEMETGIYFKKETGNAFFTNDLGITDIGDPFVLKTETDGYYMYCTSAPNGFYCWKSEDLVNWSGKEMCYVRQPDSWCVDCFWAPEVVFYEGKYYMFYTAKNQQDSLRIGLAVSEKPGGPFLDVKNEPLFDFGYAAIDANVLIDADGKKYLYYSRDCSENVVDGLKKSEIYGVPLSDDLLSVQGEAVKLLTPQQKWEKESGDTQWNEGPEMITHEGKYYLTYSANFFASPSYSLGYAVSDSPLGPFVKAEENPLLTSGIRKDVSGTGHHSFTMSPDGTQLWAVYHSHTNPQAPSGNRKVNIDRAGFTADGKLYINGPVTTMQPVPSGAAAVNITNRFTAMANGEKADLLVDGFFSIYKKHADMDMKLEAENGGTVKVTLEADEELPVYAAAIYPGQGGMKDIYSVSLCVDDRICSEEYIVGEEAVSPLLLSFEPVQAEKIDFVFTMREGTDSLKLSEITILQPAESQNRLGK
;
A
#
# COMPACT_ATOMS: atom_id res chain seq x y z
N MET A 1 -38.73 -75.04 -33.00
CA MET A 1 -37.92 -75.38 -34.19
C MET A 1 -36.53 -75.82 -33.71
N LYS A 2 -35.78 -76.62 -34.47
CA LYS A 2 -34.69 -77.50 -33.98
C LYS A 2 -33.28 -77.01 -34.40
N ILE A 3 -32.27 -77.15 -33.52
CA ILE A 3 -30.80 -77.16 -33.82
C ILE A 3 -30.27 -75.76 -34.28
N GLY A 4 -29.06 -75.24 -34.05
CA GLY A 4 -27.81 -75.61 -33.35
C GLY A 4 -26.77 -74.47 -33.61
N TRP A 5 -25.45 -74.51 -33.32
CA TRP A 5 -24.60 -75.43 -32.55
C TRP A 5 -23.19 -74.79 -32.31
N LYS A 6 -22.40 -75.32 -31.37
CA LYS A 6 -20.93 -75.12 -31.14
C LYS A 6 -20.32 -73.75 -30.74
N ARG A 7 -19.55 -73.79 -29.64
CA ARG A 7 -18.34 -72.96 -29.38
C ARG A 7 -17.12 -73.57 -30.11
N PRO A 8 -16.02 -72.83 -30.30
CA PRO A 8 -14.85 -73.07 -29.45
C PRO A 8 -14.23 -71.79 -28.85
N ALA A 9 -13.15 -71.95 -28.07
CA ALA A 9 -12.50 -70.90 -27.29
C ALA A 9 -11.26 -70.29 -27.99
N VAL A 10 -10.76 -69.17 -27.47
CA VAL A 10 -9.37 -68.94 -26.99
C VAL A 10 -9.34 -67.58 -26.24
N ALA A 11 -8.28 -67.32 -25.46
CA ALA A 11 -8.25 -66.38 -24.33
C ALA A 11 -7.52 -65.04 -24.60
N LEU A 12 -7.48 -64.21 -23.55
CA LEU A 12 -6.60 -63.06 -23.28
C LEU A 12 -6.87 -61.73 -24.03
N GLY A 13 -6.79 -60.63 -23.27
CA GLY A 13 -6.78 -59.26 -23.78
C GLY A 13 -7.55 -58.29 -22.89
N ALA A 14 -6.87 -57.57 -22.00
CA ALA A 14 -7.47 -56.49 -21.21
C ALA A 14 -7.55 -55.19 -22.01
N ALA A 15 -8.64 -54.43 -21.86
CA ALA A 15 -8.71 -53.01 -22.19
C ALA A 15 -9.92 -52.35 -21.51
N ALA A 16 -9.72 -51.80 -20.31
CA ALA A 16 -10.62 -50.80 -19.74
C ALA A 16 -9.90 -49.45 -19.81
N VAL A 17 -10.44 -48.51 -20.57
CA VAL A 17 -9.88 -47.17 -20.74
C VAL A 17 -10.34 -46.30 -19.57
N CYS A 18 -9.40 -45.86 -18.74
CA CYS A 18 -9.59 -44.75 -17.81
C CYS A 18 -8.64 -43.62 -18.17
N ILE A 19 -9.14 -42.38 -18.08
CA ILE A 19 -8.48 -41.18 -18.58
C ILE A 19 -7.37 -40.73 -17.62
N LEU A 20 -6.29 -40.20 -18.18
CA LEU A 20 -5.09 -39.74 -17.48
C LEU A 20 -5.36 -38.49 -16.63
N LEU A 21 -5.07 -38.57 -15.34
CA LEU A 21 -4.64 -37.43 -14.53
C LEU A 21 -3.19 -37.69 -14.09
N ALA A 22 -2.25 -36.98 -14.72
CA ALA A 22 -0.83 -37.09 -14.42
C ALA A 22 -0.47 -36.27 -13.18
N GLY A 23 -0.72 -36.82 -11.99
CA GLY A 23 -0.03 -36.37 -10.77
C GLY A 23 1.44 -36.76 -10.87
N MET A 24 2.35 -35.78 -10.89
CA MET A 24 3.78 -36.04 -11.03
C MET A 24 4.34 -36.56 -9.70
N LEU A 25 4.38 -37.89 -9.59
CA LEU A 25 4.88 -38.63 -8.44
C LEU A 25 6.40 -38.41 -8.27
N LEU A 26 6.80 -37.76 -7.18
CA LEU A 26 8.22 -37.61 -6.82
C LEU A 26 8.74 -38.97 -6.31
N VAL A 27 9.61 -39.61 -7.08
CA VAL A 27 10.15 -40.94 -6.77
C VAL A 27 11.28 -40.83 -5.75
N ILE A 28 10.99 -41.17 -4.50
CA ILE A 28 12.02 -41.40 -3.48
C ILE A 28 12.59 -42.80 -3.66
N LEU A 29 13.78 -42.91 -4.24
CA LEU A 29 14.57 -44.15 -4.20
C LEU A 29 15.17 -44.31 -2.80
N ARG A 30 14.66 -45.31 -2.07
CA ARG A 30 14.97 -45.53 -0.66
C ARG A 30 16.07 -46.59 -0.49
N GLU A 31 17.34 -46.17 -0.48
CA GLU A 31 18.40 -47.02 0.05
C GLU A 31 18.35 -47.06 1.59
N LYS A 32 18.78 -48.19 2.16
CA LYS A 32 18.64 -48.48 3.60
C LYS A 32 19.88 -48.03 4.37
N GLY A 33 19.80 -46.91 5.10
CA GLY A 33 20.77 -46.59 6.14
C GLY A 33 20.49 -45.24 6.80
N LYS A 34 20.23 -45.25 8.11
CA LYS A 34 20.08 -44.09 9.00
C LYS A 34 19.17 -42.95 8.51
N THR A 35 17.97 -42.88 9.08
CA THR A 35 17.14 -41.67 9.01
C THR A 35 17.61 -40.67 10.08
N GLU A 36 18.59 -39.84 9.75
CA GLU A 36 18.64 -38.49 10.32
C GLU A 36 17.57 -37.67 9.57
N MET A 37 16.78 -36.87 10.29
CA MET A 37 15.93 -35.88 9.62
C MET A 37 16.82 -34.71 9.27
N GLU A 38 16.91 -34.36 7.99
CA GLU A 38 17.62 -33.16 7.55
C GLU A 38 16.88 -31.93 8.10
N THR A 39 17.43 -31.34 9.17
CA THR A 39 16.91 -30.14 9.84
C THR A 39 17.58 -28.92 9.24
N GLY A 40 17.16 -28.55 8.02
CA GLY A 40 17.66 -27.38 7.28
C GLY A 40 16.54 -26.42 6.88
N ILE A 41 16.89 -25.16 6.66
CA ILE A 41 15.98 -24.16 6.09
C ILE A 41 16.10 -24.20 4.57
N TYR A 42 15.02 -24.60 3.89
CA TYR A 42 14.97 -24.66 2.43
C TYR A 42 14.13 -23.51 1.88
N PHE A 43 14.74 -22.67 1.05
CA PHE A 43 14.04 -21.57 0.39
C PHE A 43 13.06 -22.08 -0.66
N LYS A 44 11.77 -21.74 -0.49
CA LYS A 44 10.73 -22.07 -1.47
C LYS A 44 10.75 -21.07 -2.61
N LYS A 45 10.75 -21.57 -3.85
CA LYS A 45 10.61 -20.76 -5.07
C LYS A 45 9.21 -20.15 -5.20
N GLU A 46 8.21 -20.77 -4.59
CA GLU A 46 6.89 -20.19 -4.40
C GLU A 46 6.92 -19.31 -3.16
N THR A 47 7.01 -18.00 -3.38
CA THR A 47 6.60 -16.98 -2.42
C THR A 47 5.14 -17.24 -2.06
N GLY A 48 4.90 -17.83 -0.88
CA GLY A 48 3.54 -18.11 -0.41
C GLY A 48 2.72 -16.83 -0.19
N ASN A 49 1.52 -16.95 0.37
CA ASN A 49 0.57 -15.85 0.59
C ASN A 49 1.10 -14.66 1.43
N ALA A 50 2.34 -14.71 1.91
CA ALA A 50 3.06 -13.64 2.60
C ALA A 50 3.36 -12.40 1.73
N PHE A 51 3.22 -12.48 0.40
CA PHE A 51 3.65 -11.43 -0.52
C PHE A 51 2.61 -11.13 -1.62
N PHE A 52 2.56 -9.89 -2.11
CA PHE A 52 1.69 -9.41 -3.20
C PHE A 52 2.39 -8.37 -4.08
N THR A 53 1.75 -7.95 -5.18
CA THR A 53 2.21 -6.87 -6.08
C THR A 53 1.09 -5.85 -6.27
N ASN A 54 1.42 -4.58 -6.53
CA ASN A 54 0.47 -3.49 -6.83
C ASN A 54 -0.23 -3.58 -8.21
N ASP A 55 -0.90 -4.70 -8.44
CA ASP A 55 -1.89 -4.91 -9.49
C ASP A 55 -3.13 -5.56 -8.87
N LEU A 56 -3.87 -4.78 -8.09
CA LEU A 56 -5.02 -5.25 -7.29
C LEU A 56 -6.27 -5.54 -8.15
N GLY A 57 -6.15 -5.57 -9.49
CA GLY A 57 -7.25 -5.81 -10.42
C GLY A 57 -8.27 -4.67 -10.54
N ILE A 58 -8.10 -3.56 -9.83
CA ILE A 58 -9.02 -2.41 -9.83
C ILE A 58 -8.45 -1.30 -10.72
N THR A 59 -9.13 -1.07 -11.84
CA THR A 59 -8.78 -0.12 -12.91
C THR A 59 -10.02 0.65 -13.36
N ASP A 60 -9.85 1.65 -14.22
CA ASP A 60 -10.92 2.57 -14.66
C ASP A 60 -11.58 3.30 -13.49
N ILE A 61 -10.74 3.70 -12.52
CA ILE A 61 -11.11 4.48 -11.34
C ILE A 61 -10.26 5.75 -11.23
N GLY A 62 -10.55 6.54 -10.21
CA GLY A 62 -9.69 7.55 -9.65
C GLY A 62 -9.81 7.60 -8.14
N ASP A 63 -8.86 8.31 -7.52
CA ASP A 63 -9.10 8.97 -6.24
C ASP A 63 -9.58 7.99 -5.12
N PRO A 64 -8.80 6.94 -4.81
CA PRO A 64 -9.21 5.87 -3.88
C PRO A 64 -9.09 6.27 -2.41
N PHE A 65 -10.23 6.27 -1.73
CA PHE A 65 -10.34 6.38 -0.27
C PHE A 65 -10.62 5.02 0.37
N VAL A 66 -9.88 4.62 1.41
CA VAL A 66 -10.09 3.33 2.12
C VAL A 66 -10.41 3.52 3.61
N LEU A 67 -11.67 3.26 3.95
CA LEU A 67 -12.13 3.16 5.33
C LEU A 67 -11.85 1.76 5.90
N LYS A 68 -11.06 1.68 6.98
CA LYS A 68 -11.06 0.50 7.86
C LYS A 68 -12.26 0.59 8.81
N THR A 69 -13.05 -0.49 8.89
CA THR A 69 -14.14 -0.62 9.86
C THR A 69 -13.68 -1.46 11.06
N GLU A 70 -14.34 -1.30 12.22
CA GLU A 70 -13.96 -2.02 13.44
C GLU A 70 -14.15 -3.55 13.34
N THR A 71 -15.13 -4.01 12.55
CA THR A 71 -15.59 -5.42 12.57
C THR A 71 -15.85 -6.05 11.21
N ASP A 72 -15.87 -5.27 10.12
CA ASP A 72 -16.35 -5.70 8.80
C ASP A 72 -15.32 -5.47 7.68
N GLY A 73 -14.03 -5.43 8.05
CA GLY A 73 -12.91 -5.25 7.12
C GLY A 73 -12.82 -3.82 6.57
N TYR A 74 -12.46 -3.73 5.29
CA TYR A 74 -12.17 -2.49 4.57
C TYR A 74 -13.22 -2.20 3.51
N TYR A 75 -13.53 -0.92 3.35
CA TYR A 75 -14.36 -0.42 2.27
C TYR A 75 -13.60 0.66 1.50
N MET A 76 -13.50 0.46 0.18
CA MET A 76 -12.88 1.43 -0.73
C MET A 76 -13.93 2.11 -1.58
N TYR A 77 -13.77 3.43 -1.75
CA TYR A 77 -14.62 4.29 -2.56
C TYR A 77 -13.72 5.05 -3.52
N CYS A 78 -14.19 5.24 -4.76
CA CYS A 78 -13.39 5.83 -5.83
C CYS A 78 -14.26 6.69 -6.74
N THR A 79 -13.66 7.68 -7.40
CA THR A 79 -14.20 8.24 -8.66
C THR A 79 -14.39 7.07 -9.66
N SER A 80 -15.64 6.71 -9.98
CA SER A 80 -15.90 5.39 -10.59
C SER A 80 -17.21 5.20 -11.37
N ALA A 81 -18.18 6.12 -11.27
CA ALA A 81 -19.44 6.03 -12.01
C ALA A 81 -19.94 7.42 -12.48
N PRO A 82 -20.71 7.50 -13.59
CA PRO A 82 -21.15 8.79 -14.15
C PRO A 82 -22.27 9.49 -13.36
N ASN A 83 -22.88 8.82 -12.38
CA ASN A 83 -24.02 9.33 -11.62
C ASN A 83 -23.96 8.98 -10.11
N GLY A 84 -22.77 8.69 -9.61
CA GLY A 84 -22.52 8.31 -8.22
C GLY A 84 -21.22 7.54 -8.06
N PHE A 85 -21.17 6.58 -7.14
CA PHE A 85 -19.95 5.88 -6.76
C PHE A 85 -20.17 4.37 -6.58
N TYR A 86 -19.18 3.58 -7.00
CA TYR A 86 -19.03 2.18 -6.59
C TYR A 86 -18.22 2.09 -5.30
N CYS A 87 -18.46 1.05 -4.50
CA CYS A 87 -17.57 0.60 -3.43
C CYS A 87 -17.07 -0.84 -3.65
N TRP A 88 -15.90 -1.13 -3.08
CA TRP A 88 -15.30 -2.45 -2.98
C TRP A 88 -15.09 -2.82 -1.51
N LYS A 89 -15.05 -4.12 -1.22
CA LYS A 89 -14.79 -4.67 0.12
C LYS A 89 -13.58 -5.60 0.13
N SER A 90 -12.76 -5.52 1.16
CA SER A 90 -11.63 -6.42 1.42
C SER A 90 -11.52 -6.75 2.91
N GLU A 91 -10.89 -7.87 3.26
CA GLU A 91 -10.50 -8.22 4.64
C GLU A 91 -9.01 -7.94 4.91
N ASP A 92 -8.20 -7.73 3.85
CA ASP A 92 -6.74 -7.77 3.91
C ASP A 92 -6.02 -6.66 3.10
N LEU A 93 -6.77 -5.70 2.54
CA LEU A 93 -6.35 -4.63 1.62
C LEU A 93 -5.80 -5.08 0.25
N VAL A 94 -5.58 -6.38 0.03
CA VAL A 94 -5.00 -6.92 -1.21
C VAL A 94 -6.07 -7.54 -2.10
N ASN A 95 -6.90 -8.40 -1.51
CA ASN A 95 -7.97 -9.12 -2.18
C ASN A 95 -9.27 -8.34 -2.04
N TRP A 96 -9.69 -7.70 -3.12
CA TRP A 96 -10.92 -6.90 -3.18
C TRP A 96 -12.05 -7.63 -3.91
N SER A 97 -13.26 -7.44 -3.41
CA SER A 97 -14.51 -7.96 -3.96
C SER A 97 -15.57 -6.84 -4.06
N GLY A 98 -16.70 -7.11 -4.71
CA GLY A 98 -17.76 -6.12 -4.91
C GLY A 98 -17.65 -5.37 -6.24
N LYS A 99 -17.50 -4.04 -6.19
CA LYS A 99 -17.98 -3.07 -7.20
C LYS A 99 -19.52 -2.95 -7.18
N GLU A 100 -20.07 -2.64 -6.02
CA GLU A 100 -21.50 -2.35 -5.82
C GLU A 100 -21.73 -0.85 -5.80
N MET A 101 -22.85 -0.34 -6.33
CA MET A 101 -23.15 1.10 -6.27
C MET A 101 -23.53 1.47 -4.83
N CYS A 102 -22.65 2.19 -4.13
CA CYS A 102 -22.88 2.65 -2.76
C CYS A 102 -23.65 3.98 -2.73
N TYR A 103 -23.49 4.84 -3.74
CA TYR A 103 -24.23 6.10 -3.88
C TYR A 103 -24.72 6.28 -5.31
N VAL A 104 -25.98 6.71 -5.47
CA VAL A 104 -26.58 7.07 -6.76
C VAL A 104 -27.37 8.37 -6.58
N ARG A 105 -27.15 9.36 -7.43
CA ARG A 105 -27.92 10.61 -7.39
C ARG A 105 -29.42 10.35 -7.66
N GLN A 106 -30.28 11.13 -7.01
CA GLN A 106 -31.72 11.12 -7.31
C GLN A 106 -32.05 11.91 -8.60
N PRO A 107 -33.18 11.67 -9.27
CA PRO A 107 -33.57 12.37 -10.51
C PRO A 107 -33.74 13.89 -10.34
N ASP A 108 -34.10 14.34 -9.15
CA ASP A 108 -34.30 15.73 -8.72
C ASP A 108 -33.09 16.29 -7.93
N SER A 109 -31.92 15.64 -8.04
CA SER A 109 -30.73 16.07 -7.33
C SER A 109 -30.18 17.41 -7.82
N TRP A 110 -29.62 18.20 -6.90
CA TRP A 110 -28.83 19.41 -7.21
C TRP A 110 -27.61 19.13 -8.10
N CYS A 111 -27.06 17.90 -8.03
CA CYS A 111 -25.86 17.50 -8.76
C CYS A 111 -26.19 16.74 -10.05
N VAL A 112 -25.45 17.04 -11.13
CA VAL A 112 -25.80 16.59 -12.49
C VAL A 112 -24.77 15.69 -13.15
N ASP A 113 -23.50 15.77 -12.74
CA ASP A 113 -22.32 15.16 -13.41
C ASP A 113 -21.07 15.33 -12.50
N CYS A 114 -19.90 14.85 -12.94
CA CYS A 114 -18.59 15.01 -12.28
C CYS A 114 -18.54 14.48 -10.83
N PHE A 115 -19.08 13.28 -10.62
CA PHE A 115 -19.02 12.55 -9.35
C PHE A 115 -17.58 12.08 -9.07
N TRP A 116 -16.85 12.83 -8.24
CA TRP A 116 -15.42 12.62 -7.97
C TRP A 116 -15.11 12.54 -6.47
N ALA A 117 -13.98 11.89 -6.14
CA ALA A 117 -13.33 11.87 -4.83
C ALA A 117 -14.29 11.70 -3.63
N PRO A 118 -14.93 10.52 -3.49
CA PRO A 118 -15.77 10.20 -2.33
C PRO A 118 -14.92 9.73 -1.14
N GLU A 119 -14.94 10.46 -0.03
CA GLU A 119 -14.37 10.04 1.26
C GLU A 119 -15.47 9.71 2.27
N VAL A 120 -15.22 8.76 3.18
CA VAL A 120 -16.23 8.29 4.13
C VAL A 120 -15.70 8.25 5.57
N VAL A 121 -16.31 9.03 6.45
CA VAL A 121 -16.02 9.01 7.90
C VAL A 121 -17.11 8.25 8.65
N PHE A 122 -16.71 7.38 9.58
CA PHE A 122 -17.62 6.79 10.56
C PHE A 122 -17.73 7.70 11.79
N TYR A 123 -18.95 8.08 12.15
CA TYR A 123 -19.23 8.95 13.29
C TYR A 123 -20.62 8.64 13.88
N GLU A 124 -20.72 8.60 15.22
CA GLU A 124 -21.96 8.34 15.97
C GLU A 124 -22.84 7.17 15.43
N GLY A 125 -22.19 6.09 14.97
CA GLY A 125 -22.88 4.89 14.45
C GLY A 125 -23.26 4.95 12.97
N LYS A 126 -22.92 6.02 12.25
CA LYS A 126 -23.25 6.23 10.83
C LYS A 126 -22.01 6.50 9.99
N TYR A 127 -22.18 6.38 8.68
CA TYR A 127 -21.15 6.62 7.67
C TYR A 127 -21.53 7.87 6.87
N TYR A 128 -20.65 8.87 6.87
CA TYR A 128 -20.82 10.16 6.22
C TYR A 128 -19.90 10.23 5.00
N MET A 129 -20.48 10.16 3.81
CA MET A 129 -19.78 10.30 2.53
C MET A 129 -19.76 11.76 2.10
N PHE A 130 -18.57 12.35 2.10
CA PHE A 130 -18.29 13.63 1.48
C PHE A 130 -17.81 13.36 0.06
N TYR A 131 -18.32 14.11 -0.92
CA TYR A 131 -18.00 13.87 -2.33
C TYR A 131 -18.04 15.14 -3.15
N THR A 132 -17.33 15.15 -4.27
CA THR A 132 -17.41 16.22 -5.27
C THR A 132 -18.49 15.90 -6.29
N ALA A 133 -19.32 16.88 -6.64
CA ALA A 133 -20.16 16.81 -7.84
C ALA A 133 -20.41 18.19 -8.45
N LYS A 134 -20.73 18.23 -9.73
CA LYS A 134 -21.07 19.46 -10.46
C LYS A 134 -22.54 19.80 -10.30
N ASN A 135 -22.83 21.05 -9.98
CA ASN A 135 -24.20 21.56 -9.82
C ASN A 135 -24.84 21.97 -11.17
N GLN A 136 -26.10 22.41 -11.13
CA GLN A 136 -26.85 22.87 -12.30
C GLN A 136 -26.29 24.15 -12.96
N GLN A 137 -25.33 24.83 -12.32
CA GLN A 137 -24.66 26.04 -12.80
C GLN A 137 -23.26 25.73 -13.39
N ASP A 138 -22.98 24.47 -13.72
CA ASP A 138 -21.70 23.98 -14.28
C ASP A 138 -20.49 24.16 -13.35
N SER A 139 -20.73 24.29 -12.04
CA SER A 139 -19.74 24.59 -11.01
C SER A 139 -19.60 23.44 -10.00
N LEU A 140 -18.37 23.13 -9.58
CA LEU A 140 -18.06 21.99 -8.70
C LEU A 140 -18.34 22.32 -7.23
N ARG A 141 -18.99 21.41 -6.50
CA ARG A 141 -19.33 21.58 -5.08
C ARG A 141 -19.14 20.28 -4.33
N ILE A 142 -18.96 20.41 -3.02
CA ILE A 142 -18.94 19.28 -2.07
C ILE A 142 -20.37 18.98 -1.63
N GLY A 143 -20.79 17.72 -1.80
CA GLY A 143 -22.02 17.14 -1.27
C GLY A 143 -21.78 16.33 -0.01
N LEU A 144 -22.88 15.95 0.66
CA LEU A 144 -22.88 15.08 1.83
C LEU A 144 -24.01 14.05 1.72
N ALA A 145 -23.66 12.77 1.78
CA ALA A 145 -24.61 11.67 1.83
C ALA A 145 -24.32 10.77 3.05
N VAL A 146 -25.36 10.17 3.64
CA VAL A 146 -25.24 9.38 4.88
C VAL A 146 -25.79 7.97 4.68
N SER A 147 -25.16 6.99 5.34
CA SER A 147 -25.65 5.61 5.42
C SER A 147 -25.50 5.02 6.83
N GLU A 148 -26.34 4.02 7.13
CA GLU A 148 -26.20 3.16 8.32
C GLU A 148 -25.19 2.01 8.08
N LYS A 149 -24.60 1.89 6.88
CA LYS A 149 -23.67 0.83 6.49
C LYS A 149 -22.50 1.39 5.67
N PRO A 150 -21.29 0.83 5.79
CA PRO A 150 -20.14 1.28 5.01
C PRO A 150 -20.34 1.03 3.50
N GLY A 151 -20.94 -0.10 3.11
CA GLY A 151 -21.28 -0.36 1.69
C GLY A 151 -22.46 0.45 1.14
N GLY A 152 -23.08 1.32 1.93
CA GLY A 152 -24.30 2.04 1.54
C GLY A 152 -25.59 1.20 1.64
N PRO A 153 -26.69 1.66 0.97
CA PRO A 153 -26.75 2.86 0.14
C PRO A 153 -26.57 4.14 0.97
N PHE A 154 -25.77 5.08 0.46
CA PHE A 154 -25.68 6.45 0.95
C PHE A 154 -26.78 7.28 0.31
N LEU A 155 -27.41 8.15 1.11
CA LEU A 155 -28.48 9.04 0.67
C LEU A 155 -28.06 10.48 0.93
N ASP A 156 -28.16 11.35 -0.09
CA ASP A 156 -27.97 12.79 0.09
C ASP A 156 -28.99 13.31 1.13
N VAL A 157 -28.49 13.96 2.19
CA VAL A 157 -29.30 14.38 3.34
C VAL A 157 -29.79 15.83 3.24
N LYS A 158 -29.38 16.57 2.20
CA LYS A 158 -29.72 17.99 2.02
C LYS A 158 -30.45 18.30 0.72
N ASN A 159 -30.11 17.59 -0.36
CA ASN A 159 -30.35 17.98 -1.75
C ASN A 159 -29.85 19.39 -2.11
N GLU A 160 -28.73 19.80 -1.52
CA GLU A 160 -27.96 20.99 -1.84
C GLU A 160 -26.47 20.73 -1.48
N PRO A 161 -25.52 21.53 -1.99
CA PRO A 161 -24.14 21.51 -1.51
C PRO A 161 -24.03 21.58 0.02
N LEU A 162 -23.00 20.94 0.59
CA LEU A 162 -22.68 21.03 2.02
C LEU A 162 -22.52 22.50 2.46
N PHE A 163 -21.89 23.30 1.60
CA PHE A 163 -21.71 24.75 1.69
C PHE A 163 -21.61 25.36 0.28
N ASP A 164 -21.79 26.68 0.17
CA ASP A 164 -21.45 27.44 -1.04
C ASP A 164 -20.74 28.74 -0.67
N PHE A 165 -19.43 28.80 -0.94
CA PHE A 165 -18.61 30.01 -0.76
C PHE A 165 -18.45 30.82 -2.07
N GLY A 166 -19.23 30.50 -3.12
CA GLY A 166 -19.23 31.22 -4.39
C GLY A 166 -18.07 30.86 -5.33
N TYR A 167 -17.46 29.68 -5.14
CA TYR A 167 -16.41 29.14 -6.01
C TYR A 167 -16.42 27.61 -6.04
N ALA A 168 -15.85 27.03 -7.10
CA ALA A 168 -15.59 25.60 -7.23
C ALA A 168 -14.80 25.02 -6.05
N ALA A 169 -15.33 23.97 -5.43
CA ALA A 169 -14.70 23.24 -4.32
C ALA A 169 -14.79 21.73 -4.57
N ILE A 170 -13.67 21.03 -4.37
CA ILE A 170 -13.48 19.59 -4.63
C ILE A 170 -12.68 18.93 -3.49
N ASP A 171 -12.59 17.60 -3.52
CA ASP A 171 -11.69 16.77 -2.70
C ASP A 171 -11.84 17.02 -1.20
N ALA A 172 -12.99 16.61 -0.66
CA ALA A 172 -13.36 16.80 0.73
C ALA A 172 -12.73 15.74 1.65
N ASN A 173 -11.91 16.16 2.61
CA ASN A 173 -11.33 15.31 3.65
C ASN A 173 -11.70 15.83 5.05
N VAL A 174 -11.95 14.92 5.99
CA VAL A 174 -12.47 15.26 7.33
C VAL A 174 -11.61 14.68 8.45
N LEU A 175 -11.04 15.57 9.25
CA LEU A 175 -10.42 15.22 10.53
C LEU A 175 -11.47 15.35 11.65
N ILE A 176 -11.65 14.28 12.42
CA ILE A 176 -12.20 14.33 13.78
C ILE A 176 -10.99 14.28 14.72
N ASP A 177 -10.71 15.40 15.38
CA ASP A 177 -9.51 15.59 16.17
C ASP A 177 -9.63 14.98 17.58
N ALA A 178 -8.50 14.76 18.25
CA ALA A 178 -8.43 14.11 19.56
C ALA A 178 -9.12 14.90 20.68
N ASP A 179 -9.36 16.20 20.49
CA ASP A 179 -10.14 17.04 21.40
C ASP A 179 -11.65 17.06 21.09
N GLY A 180 -12.07 16.31 20.06
CA GLY A 180 -13.45 16.19 19.61
C GLY A 180 -13.92 17.28 18.65
N LYS A 181 -13.08 18.26 18.26
CA LYS A 181 -13.40 19.19 17.17
C LYS A 181 -13.31 18.50 15.81
N LYS A 182 -14.02 19.04 14.83
CA LYS A 182 -14.08 18.51 13.47
C LYS A 182 -13.68 19.57 12.46
N TYR A 183 -12.93 19.17 11.44
CA TYR A 183 -12.39 20.04 10.42
C TYR A 183 -12.59 19.42 9.04
N LEU A 184 -13.03 20.22 8.08
CA LEU A 184 -13.10 19.88 6.67
C LEU A 184 -11.92 20.55 5.95
N TYR A 185 -11.12 19.76 5.26
CA TYR A 185 -10.13 20.21 4.29
C TYR A 185 -10.69 20.00 2.89
N TYR A 186 -10.39 20.93 1.98
CA TYR A 186 -10.81 20.81 0.59
C TYR A 186 -9.93 21.63 -0.35
N SER A 187 -9.99 21.30 -1.63
CA SER A 187 -9.34 22.05 -2.71
C SER A 187 -10.30 23.06 -3.31
N ARG A 188 -9.93 24.35 -3.31
CA ARG A 188 -10.58 25.39 -4.10
C ARG A 188 -10.04 25.32 -5.52
N ASP A 189 -10.86 24.86 -6.45
CA ASP A 189 -10.38 24.35 -7.74
C ASP A 189 -9.96 25.43 -8.77
N CYS A 190 -8.95 25.07 -9.55
CA CYS A 190 -8.33 25.85 -10.63
C CYS A 190 -9.28 26.24 -11.78
N SER A 191 -10.43 25.59 -11.95
CA SER A 191 -11.41 25.95 -12.99
C SER A 191 -11.92 27.38 -12.80
N GLU A 192 -12.14 27.78 -11.55
CA GLU A 192 -12.69 29.08 -11.14
C GLU A 192 -11.73 29.93 -10.28
N ASN A 193 -10.60 29.38 -9.83
CA ASN A 193 -9.61 30.10 -9.03
C ASN A 193 -8.41 30.59 -9.87
N VAL A 194 -8.36 31.91 -10.13
CA VAL A 194 -7.23 32.58 -10.78
C VAL A 194 -6.51 33.49 -9.79
N VAL A 195 -5.21 33.23 -9.59
CA VAL A 195 -4.35 33.94 -8.63
C VAL A 195 -3.05 34.33 -9.33
N ASP A 196 -2.70 35.61 -9.33
CA ASP A 196 -1.53 36.18 -10.03
C ASP A 196 -1.50 35.89 -11.55
N GLY A 197 -2.68 35.74 -12.17
CA GLY A 197 -2.84 35.39 -13.59
C GLY A 197 -2.70 33.89 -13.90
N LEU A 198 -2.42 33.05 -12.90
CA LEU A 198 -2.32 31.60 -13.02
C LEU A 198 -3.60 30.93 -12.50
N LYS A 199 -4.01 29.81 -13.10
CA LYS A 199 -5.06 28.97 -12.53
C LYS A 199 -4.46 28.12 -11.41
N LYS A 200 -5.02 28.15 -10.20
CA LYS A 200 -4.46 27.44 -9.04
C LYS A 200 -5.53 26.67 -8.26
N SER A 201 -5.37 25.36 -8.11
CA SER A 201 -6.03 24.65 -7.01
C SER A 201 -5.24 24.92 -5.72
N GLU A 202 -5.93 25.42 -4.69
CA GLU A 202 -5.37 25.79 -3.40
C GLU A 202 -6.14 25.09 -2.28
N ILE A 203 -5.45 24.56 -1.26
CA ILE A 203 -6.12 23.84 -0.16
C ILE A 203 -6.54 24.81 0.93
N TYR A 204 -7.78 24.65 1.38
CA TYR A 204 -8.40 25.38 2.47
C TYR A 204 -8.85 24.42 3.57
N GLY A 205 -8.98 24.94 4.79
CA GLY A 205 -9.58 24.24 5.92
C GLY A 205 -10.65 25.09 6.59
N VAL A 206 -11.71 24.46 7.09
CA VAL A 206 -12.80 25.11 7.82
C VAL A 206 -13.33 24.18 8.93
N PRO A 207 -13.68 24.69 10.13
CA PRO A 207 -14.34 23.88 11.14
C PRO A 207 -15.69 23.32 10.64
N LEU A 208 -16.06 22.12 11.10
CA LEU A 208 -17.38 21.52 10.91
C LEU A 208 -18.21 21.59 12.18
N SER A 209 -19.53 21.58 12.02
CA SER A 209 -20.47 21.38 13.13
C SER A 209 -20.34 19.99 13.75
N ASP A 210 -20.76 19.84 15.01
CA ASP A 210 -20.65 18.59 15.76
C ASP A 210 -21.43 17.40 15.15
N ASP A 211 -22.43 17.68 14.31
CA ASP A 211 -23.22 16.70 13.56
C ASP A 211 -22.65 16.41 12.15
N LEU A 212 -21.52 17.03 11.78
CA LEU A 212 -20.89 17.02 10.46
C LEU A 212 -21.73 17.63 9.31
N LEU A 213 -22.91 18.18 9.59
CA LEU A 213 -23.87 18.61 8.55
C LEU A 213 -23.63 20.02 8.01
N SER A 214 -22.68 20.79 8.56
CA SER A 214 -22.40 22.15 8.11
C SER A 214 -20.97 22.61 8.42
N VAL A 215 -20.48 23.57 7.64
CA VAL A 215 -19.24 24.31 7.95
C VAL A 215 -19.51 25.45 8.92
N GLN A 216 -18.54 25.80 9.76
CA GLN A 216 -18.65 26.86 10.76
C GLN A 216 -17.58 27.94 10.54
N GLY A 217 -18.04 29.15 10.21
CA GLY A 217 -17.16 30.32 10.01
C GLY A 217 -16.59 30.43 8.60
N GLU A 218 -15.45 31.11 8.48
CA GLU A 218 -14.77 31.35 7.21
C GLU A 218 -13.66 30.30 6.97
N ALA A 219 -13.48 29.91 5.71
CA ALA A 219 -12.41 28.98 5.33
C ALA A 219 -11.04 29.66 5.28
N VAL A 220 -10.03 29.01 5.87
CA VAL A 220 -8.64 29.48 5.95
C VAL A 220 -7.83 28.82 4.84
N LYS A 221 -7.08 29.58 4.04
CA LYS A 221 -6.14 28.99 3.07
C LYS A 221 -4.96 28.38 3.80
N LEU A 222 -4.70 27.10 3.55
CA LEU A 222 -3.63 26.32 4.16
C LEU A 222 -2.42 26.16 3.22
N LEU A 223 -2.65 25.78 1.96
CA LEU A 223 -1.59 25.51 0.99
C LEU A 223 -1.86 26.13 -0.39
N THR A 224 -0.77 26.47 -1.08
CA THR A 224 -0.76 26.93 -2.48
C THR A 224 0.50 26.41 -3.17
N PRO A 225 0.48 26.10 -4.49
CA PRO A 225 1.66 25.64 -5.22
C PRO A 225 2.84 26.62 -5.12
N GLN A 226 3.93 26.19 -4.46
CA GLN A 226 5.07 27.05 -4.13
C GLN A 226 6.43 26.41 -4.42
N GLN A 227 6.61 25.13 -4.10
CA GLN A 227 7.85 24.37 -4.35
C GLN A 227 8.01 24.06 -5.85
N LYS A 228 9.25 23.79 -6.27
CA LYS A 228 9.58 23.61 -7.70
C LYS A 228 8.85 22.43 -8.34
N TRP A 229 8.73 21.30 -7.63
CA TRP A 229 8.12 20.08 -8.12
C TRP A 229 6.61 20.21 -8.37
N GLU A 230 5.94 21.20 -7.77
CA GLU A 230 4.49 21.45 -7.88
C GLU A 230 4.08 22.24 -9.14
N LYS A 231 5.08 22.68 -9.92
CA LYS A 231 4.94 23.69 -10.98
C LYS A 231 5.31 23.17 -12.36
N GLU A 232 5.46 21.85 -12.51
CA GLU A 232 5.82 21.23 -13.80
C GLU A 232 4.71 21.36 -14.85
N SER A 233 3.48 21.65 -14.41
CA SER A 233 2.31 21.82 -15.29
C SER A 233 2.09 23.26 -15.80
N GLY A 234 3.00 24.19 -15.46
CA GLY A 234 3.01 25.54 -16.04
C GLY A 234 1.96 26.50 -15.49
N ASP A 235 1.09 27.01 -16.38
CA ASP A 235 0.15 28.11 -16.09
C ASP A 235 -1.08 27.68 -15.28
N THR A 236 -1.33 26.37 -15.21
CA THR A 236 -2.27 25.76 -14.26
C THR A 236 -1.48 24.93 -13.25
N GLN A 237 -1.78 25.11 -11.96
CA GLN A 237 -1.02 24.57 -10.84
C GLN A 237 -1.98 23.98 -9.81
N TRP A 238 -1.57 22.90 -9.16
CA TRP A 238 -2.46 22.13 -8.30
C TRP A 238 -1.85 21.87 -6.94
N ASN A 239 -2.60 22.16 -5.89
CA ASN A 239 -2.57 21.47 -4.61
C ASN A 239 -4.01 20.98 -4.39
N GLU A 240 -4.22 19.68 -4.44
CA GLU A 240 -5.53 19.02 -4.42
C GLU A 240 -5.45 17.65 -3.70
N GLY A 241 -6.56 16.93 -3.55
CA GLY A 241 -6.61 15.67 -2.78
C GLY A 241 -5.95 15.78 -1.40
N PRO A 242 -6.40 16.72 -0.53
CA PRO A 242 -5.87 16.85 0.83
C PRO A 242 -6.22 15.60 1.65
N GLU A 243 -5.27 15.11 2.43
CA GLU A 243 -5.48 14.06 3.42
C GLU A 243 -4.77 14.49 4.71
N MET A 244 -5.40 14.27 5.87
CA MET A 244 -4.92 14.77 7.15
C MET A 244 -4.62 13.61 8.11
N ILE A 245 -3.33 13.43 8.42
CA ILE A 245 -2.88 12.49 9.44
C ILE A 245 -2.20 13.22 10.59
N THR A 246 -2.42 12.73 11.82
CA THR A 246 -1.76 13.26 13.03
C THR A 246 -0.70 12.29 13.54
N HIS A 247 0.42 12.84 14.02
CA HIS A 247 1.51 12.06 14.61
C HIS A 247 2.22 12.91 15.67
N GLU A 248 2.45 12.35 16.85
CA GLU A 248 3.08 13.01 18.02
C GLU A 248 2.57 14.43 18.32
N GLY A 249 1.26 14.67 18.16
CA GLY A 249 0.62 15.97 18.41
C GLY A 249 0.80 17.01 17.29
N LYS A 250 1.35 16.62 16.15
CA LYS A 250 1.47 17.44 14.93
C LYS A 250 0.49 16.99 13.86
N TYR A 251 0.14 17.92 12.98
CA TYR A 251 -0.79 17.75 11.86
C TYR A 251 0.00 17.71 10.56
N TYR A 252 -0.13 16.62 9.81
CA TYR A 252 0.52 16.40 8.52
C TYR A 252 -0.56 16.45 7.44
N LEU A 253 -0.66 17.61 6.79
CA LEU A 253 -1.52 17.81 5.63
C LEU A 253 -0.78 17.33 4.39
N THR A 254 -1.11 16.11 3.95
CA THR A 254 -0.62 15.55 2.69
C THR A 254 -1.53 15.99 1.55
N TYR A 255 -1.00 16.02 0.33
CA TYR A 255 -1.73 16.52 -0.84
C TYR A 255 -1.06 16.09 -2.16
N SER A 256 -1.79 16.21 -3.25
CA SER A 256 -1.33 15.97 -4.62
C SER A 256 -1.02 17.27 -5.37
N ALA A 257 -0.04 17.24 -6.28
CA ALA A 257 0.28 18.36 -7.16
C ALA A 257 0.59 17.92 -8.60
N ASN A 258 0.66 18.92 -9.50
CA ASN A 258 0.67 18.80 -10.97
C ASN A 258 -0.66 18.28 -11.56
N PHE A 259 -0.73 18.22 -12.88
CA PHE A 259 -1.91 17.75 -13.61
C PHE A 259 -2.11 16.23 -13.47
N PHE A 260 -3.32 15.78 -13.09
CA PHE A 260 -3.63 14.37 -12.82
C PHE A 260 -3.28 13.39 -13.97
N ALA A 261 -3.38 13.83 -15.23
CA ALA A 261 -3.03 13.02 -16.41
C ALA A 261 -1.58 13.23 -16.88
N SER A 262 -0.68 13.69 -16.00
CA SER A 262 0.76 13.82 -16.25
C SER A 262 1.55 12.81 -15.41
N PRO A 263 2.67 12.25 -15.91
CA PRO A 263 3.60 11.48 -15.09
C PRO A 263 4.15 12.25 -13.88
N SER A 264 4.12 13.58 -13.92
CA SER A 264 4.53 14.47 -12.81
C SER A 264 3.51 14.52 -11.66
N TYR A 265 2.31 13.93 -11.79
CA TYR A 265 1.37 13.85 -10.67
C TYR A 265 2.02 13.13 -9.50
N SER A 266 2.09 13.80 -8.34
CA SER A 266 2.94 13.41 -7.21
C SER A 266 2.36 13.92 -5.90
N LEU A 267 2.66 13.23 -4.80
CA LEU A 267 2.30 13.67 -3.46
C LEU A 267 3.37 14.52 -2.81
N GLY A 268 2.96 15.41 -1.91
CA GLY A 268 3.81 16.07 -0.94
C GLY A 268 3.07 16.24 0.38
N TYR A 269 3.76 16.79 1.38
CA TYR A 269 3.16 17.07 2.68
C TYR A 269 3.63 18.38 3.29
N ALA A 270 2.86 18.87 4.25
CA ALA A 270 3.16 20.03 5.06
C ALA A 270 2.79 19.77 6.53
N VAL A 271 3.55 20.34 7.46
CA VAL A 271 3.39 20.10 8.90
C VAL A 271 2.94 21.37 9.62
N SER A 272 2.07 21.22 10.62
CA SER A 272 1.67 22.28 11.55
C SER A 272 1.51 21.75 12.97
N ASP A 273 1.57 22.67 13.95
CA ASP A 273 1.19 22.42 15.36
C ASP A 273 -0.31 22.70 15.61
N SER A 274 -1.09 22.99 14.57
CA SER A 274 -2.51 23.33 14.62
C SER A 274 -3.25 22.83 13.37
N PRO A 275 -4.51 22.33 13.49
CA PRO A 275 -5.23 21.75 12.35
C PRO A 275 -5.51 22.76 11.23
N LEU A 276 -5.63 24.06 11.56
CA LEU A 276 -5.83 25.14 10.58
C LEU A 276 -4.56 25.95 10.30
N GLY A 277 -3.38 25.37 10.57
CA GLY A 277 -2.09 25.96 10.22
C GLY A 277 -1.57 27.01 11.21
N PRO A 278 -0.50 27.74 10.83
CA PRO A 278 0.15 27.73 9.51
C PRO A 278 0.89 26.42 9.22
N PHE A 279 0.81 25.94 7.98
CA PHE A 279 1.50 24.74 7.51
C PHE A 279 2.83 25.08 6.82
N VAL A 280 3.87 24.32 7.12
CA VAL A 280 5.19 24.41 6.49
C VAL A 280 5.41 23.18 5.61
N LYS A 281 5.60 23.38 4.30
CA LYS A 281 5.87 22.27 3.37
C LYS A 281 7.23 21.64 3.65
N ALA A 282 7.27 20.31 3.69
CA ALA A 282 8.49 19.54 3.91
C ALA A 282 9.53 19.82 2.81
N GLU A 283 10.80 19.98 3.18
CA GLU A 283 11.88 20.33 2.24
C GLU A 283 12.20 19.17 1.29
N GLU A 284 12.03 17.93 1.76
CA GLU A 284 12.28 16.69 1.05
C GLU A 284 11.18 16.30 0.05
N ASN A 285 10.08 17.07 -0.06
CA ASN A 285 9.01 16.81 -1.03
C ASN A 285 9.56 16.72 -2.48
N PRO A 286 8.99 15.86 -3.35
CA PRO A 286 7.75 15.10 -3.17
C PRO A 286 7.87 13.89 -2.23
N LEU A 287 6.78 13.56 -1.54
CA LEU A 287 6.62 12.38 -0.69
C LEU A 287 6.53 11.10 -1.53
N LEU A 288 5.73 11.12 -2.60
CA LEU A 288 5.51 10.00 -3.51
C LEU A 288 5.52 10.51 -4.96
N THR A 289 6.30 9.89 -5.82
CA THR A 289 6.40 10.22 -7.25
C THR A 289 6.86 9.02 -8.08
N SER A 290 6.42 8.93 -9.33
CA SER A 290 7.03 8.05 -10.34
C SER A 290 8.42 8.55 -10.80
N GLY A 291 8.71 9.85 -10.71
CA GLY A 291 9.97 10.43 -11.18
C GLY A 291 10.27 10.07 -12.64
N ILE A 292 11.43 9.44 -12.88
CA ILE A 292 11.89 9.03 -14.22
C ILE A 292 11.52 7.58 -14.60
N ARG A 293 10.71 6.89 -13.79
CA ARG A 293 10.32 5.49 -14.01
C ARG A 293 9.36 5.33 -15.19
N LYS A 294 9.22 4.10 -15.67
CA LYS A 294 8.40 3.75 -16.85
C LYS A 294 7.35 2.68 -16.56
N ASP A 295 7.57 1.91 -15.50
CA ASP A 295 6.70 0.88 -14.94
C ASP A 295 5.55 1.46 -14.09
N VAL A 296 5.66 2.72 -13.68
CA VAL A 296 4.65 3.49 -12.94
C VAL A 296 4.68 4.95 -13.38
N SER A 297 3.55 5.65 -13.28
CA SER A 297 3.37 7.02 -13.76
C SER A 297 2.23 7.70 -12.99
N GLY A 298 2.44 8.94 -12.56
CA GLY A 298 1.41 9.82 -11.97
C GLY A 298 0.78 9.25 -10.71
N THR A 299 1.51 9.33 -9.59
CA THR A 299 1.10 8.75 -8.30
C THR A 299 0.52 9.81 -7.38
N GLY A 300 -0.79 9.75 -7.10
CA GLY A 300 -1.42 10.74 -6.24
C GLY A 300 -2.85 10.38 -5.85
N HIS A 301 -3.57 11.40 -5.36
CA HIS A 301 -4.88 11.38 -4.69
C HIS A 301 -5.06 10.11 -3.84
N HIS A 302 -4.64 10.24 -2.59
CA HIS A 302 -4.38 9.15 -1.67
C HIS A 302 -5.17 9.30 -0.38
N SER A 303 -5.33 8.17 0.30
CA SER A 303 -5.79 8.09 1.69
C SER A 303 -4.81 7.26 2.52
N PHE A 304 -4.87 7.37 3.84
CA PHE A 304 -4.18 6.47 4.75
C PHE A 304 -5.15 5.51 5.44
N THR A 305 -4.66 4.29 5.68
CA THR A 305 -5.41 3.28 6.44
C THR A 305 -4.45 2.40 7.24
N MET A 306 -4.95 1.69 8.24
CA MET A 306 -4.14 0.77 9.04
C MET A 306 -4.22 -0.65 8.51
N SER A 307 -3.15 -1.43 8.64
CA SER A 307 -3.11 -2.88 8.36
C SER A 307 -4.16 -3.66 9.16
N PRO A 308 -4.53 -4.90 8.77
CA PRO A 308 -5.57 -5.68 9.45
C PRO A 308 -5.41 -5.78 10.96
N ASP A 309 -4.19 -6.02 11.46
CA ASP A 309 -3.88 -6.05 12.90
C ASP A 309 -3.77 -4.66 13.58
N GLY A 310 -3.78 -3.58 12.79
CA GLY A 310 -3.65 -2.20 13.28
C GLY A 310 -2.22 -1.75 13.59
N THR A 311 -1.20 -2.53 13.21
CA THR A 311 0.20 -2.25 13.58
C THR A 311 0.97 -1.40 12.57
N GLN A 312 0.52 -1.31 11.32
CA GLN A 312 1.22 -0.59 10.25
C GLN A 312 0.30 0.41 9.55
N LEU A 313 0.84 1.59 9.24
CA LEU A 313 0.21 2.55 8.36
C LEU A 313 0.44 2.15 6.89
N TRP A 314 -0.58 2.30 6.06
CA TRP A 314 -0.54 2.04 4.62
C TRP A 314 -1.13 3.23 3.87
N ALA A 315 -0.41 3.70 2.86
CA ALA A 315 -0.94 4.67 1.90
C ALA A 315 -1.67 3.93 0.78
N VAL A 316 -2.90 4.34 0.48
CA VAL A 316 -3.67 3.86 -0.68
C VAL A 316 -3.74 4.99 -1.69
N TYR A 317 -3.28 4.77 -2.92
CA TYR A 317 -3.12 5.83 -3.92
C TYR A 317 -3.34 5.31 -5.34
N HIS A 318 -3.67 6.21 -6.27
CA HIS A 318 -3.81 5.81 -7.67
C HIS A 318 -2.52 5.99 -8.48
N SER A 319 -2.41 5.23 -9.57
CA SER A 319 -1.42 5.45 -10.63
C SER A 319 -2.04 5.19 -11.99
N HIS A 320 -1.45 5.69 -13.08
CA HIS A 320 -1.98 5.44 -14.42
C HIS A 320 -2.03 3.95 -14.77
N THR A 321 -3.18 3.45 -15.22
CA THR A 321 -3.35 2.03 -15.63
C THR A 321 -2.42 1.69 -16.78
N ASN A 322 -2.18 2.63 -17.70
CA ASN A 322 -1.11 2.56 -18.69
C ASN A 322 -0.07 3.66 -18.41
N PRO A 323 1.10 3.35 -17.82
CA PRO A 323 2.09 4.38 -17.49
C PRO A 323 2.72 5.04 -18.72
N GLN A 324 2.61 4.42 -19.90
CA GLN A 324 3.08 4.97 -21.18
C GLN A 324 2.00 5.79 -21.91
N ALA A 325 0.75 5.77 -21.45
CA ALA A 325 -0.34 6.62 -21.92
C ALA A 325 -1.19 7.16 -20.75
N PRO A 326 -0.66 8.11 -19.96
CA PRO A 326 -1.37 8.82 -18.89
C PRO A 326 -2.77 9.32 -19.29
N SER A 327 -3.75 9.11 -18.43
CA SER A 327 -5.16 9.49 -18.64
C SER A 327 -5.96 9.38 -17.33
N GLY A 328 -7.26 9.71 -17.36
CA GLY A 328 -8.15 9.49 -16.22
C GLY A 328 -8.37 8.03 -15.83
N ASN A 329 -8.05 7.06 -16.70
CA ASN A 329 -8.08 5.64 -16.36
C ASN A 329 -6.85 5.30 -15.49
N ARG A 330 -7.10 5.21 -14.19
CA ARG A 330 -6.10 4.95 -13.15
C ARG A 330 -6.44 3.65 -12.42
N LYS A 331 -5.45 3.10 -11.73
CA LYS A 331 -5.52 1.85 -10.94
C LYS A 331 -5.12 2.10 -9.49
N VAL A 332 -5.59 1.24 -8.59
CA VAL A 332 -5.28 1.30 -7.15
C VAL A 332 -3.95 0.61 -6.84
N ASN A 333 -3.21 1.18 -5.90
CA ASN A 333 -1.93 0.70 -5.37
C ASN A 333 -1.93 0.96 -3.86
N ILE A 334 -1.22 0.13 -3.10
CA ILE A 334 -0.98 0.31 -1.67
C ILE A 334 0.51 0.11 -1.36
N ASP A 335 1.07 0.95 -0.50
CA ASP A 335 2.45 0.79 0.00
C ASP A 335 2.51 1.17 1.48
N ARG A 336 3.42 0.53 2.24
CA ARG A 336 3.60 0.82 3.68
C ARG A 336 4.08 2.28 3.85
N ALA A 337 3.48 2.97 4.80
CA ALA A 337 3.84 4.32 5.20
C ALA A 337 4.26 4.34 6.67
N GLY A 338 4.86 5.44 7.12
CA GLY A 338 5.28 5.60 8.50
C GLY A 338 5.97 6.93 8.74
N PHE A 339 6.54 7.07 9.94
CA PHE A 339 7.31 8.24 10.34
C PHE A 339 8.71 7.82 10.74
N THR A 340 9.72 8.56 10.30
CA THR A 340 11.10 8.39 10.78
C THR A 340 11.22 8.80 12.24
N ALA A 341 12.32 8.43 12.90
CA ALA A 341 12.58 8.82 14.29
C ALA A 341 12.70 10.35 14.52
N ASP A 342 12.89 11.15 13.47
CA ASP A 342 12.84 12.62 13.50
C ASP A 342 11.51 13.21 13.00
N GLY A 343 10.48 12.38 12.85
CA GLY A 343 9.10 12.78 12.55
C GLY A 343 8.82 13.13 11.09
N LYS A 344 9.66 12.71 10.13
CA LYS A 344 9.36 12.86 8.70
C LYS A 344 8.41 11.76 8.25
N LEU A 345 7.34 12.15 7.57
CA LEU A 345 6.42 11.20 6.93
C LEU A 345 7.10 10.55 5.71
N TYR A 346 7.00 9.24 5.60
CA TYR A 346 7.44 8.48 4.43
C TYR A 346 6.34 7.56 3.90
N ILE A 347 6.42 7.28 2.59
CA ILE A 347 5.70 6.19 1.93
C ILE A 347 6.78 5.37 1.23
N ASN A 348 6.89 4.08 1.54
CA ASN A 348 7.80 3.16 0.87
C ASN A 348 7.21 2.74 -0.49
N GLY A 349 6.87 3.72 -1.32
CA GLY A 349 6.29 3.55 -2.64
C GLY A 349 6.92 4.44 -3.72
N PRO A 350 6.51 4.32 -4.99
CA PRO A 350 5.54 3.35 -5.49
C PRO A 350 6.19 1.98 -5.80
N VAL A 351 5.83 0.90 -5.09
CA VAL A 351 6.37 -0.44 -5.40
C VAL A 351 5.57 -1.08 -6.53
N THR A 352 6.27 -1.63 -7.52
CA THR A 352 5.70 -2.34 -8.68
C THR A 352 6.14 -3.81 -8.76
N THR A 353 6.95 -4.24 -7.80
CA THR A 353 7.45 -5.60 -7.62
C THR A 353 6.71 -6.28 -6.47
N MET A 354 7.07 -7.53 -6.15
CA MET A 354 6.48 -8.21 -5.00
C MET A 354 6.99 -7.62 -3.69
N GLN A 355 6.10 -7.47 -2.72
CA GLN A 355 6.36 -6.98 -1.36
C GLN A 355 5.51 -7.74 -0.32
N PRO A 356 5.84 -7.70 0.98
CA PRO A 356 5.05 -8.31 2.05
C PRO A 356 3.61 -7.83 2.07
N VAL A 357 2.66 -8.72 2.36
CA VAL A 357 1.26 -8.35 2.60
C VAL A 357 1.13 -7.45 3.85
N PRO A 358 0.08 -6.61 3.93
CA PRO A 358 -0.23 -5.85 5.14
C PRO A 358 -0.32 -6.72 6.40
N SER A 359 0.29 -6.26 7.49
CA SER A 359 0.37 -7.03 8.72
C SER A 359 -1.01 -7.43 9.29
N GLY A 360 -1.18 -8.70 9.61
CA GLY A 360 -2.46 -9.29 10.03
C GLY A 360 -3.32 -9.83 8.89
N ALA A 361 -2.86 -9.74 7.63
CA ALA A 361 -3.46 -10.45 6.50
C ALA A 361 -3.09 -11.95 6.56
N ALA A 362 -2.40 -12.48 5.55
CA ALA A 362 -1.86 -13.84 5.57
C ALA A 362 -0.55 -13.96 6.40
N ALA A 363 0.09 -12.84 6.73
CA ALA A 363 1.31 -12.74 7.53
C ALA A 363 1.18 -11.59 8.55
N VAL A 364 1.96 -11.64 9.62
CA VAL A 364 2.16 -10.51 10.55
C VAL A 364 3.63 -10.10 10.47
N ASN A 365 3.88 -8.79 10.32
CA ASN A 365 5.21 -8.21 10.29
C ASN A 365 5.69 -7.99 11.73
N ILE A 366 6.81 -8.63 12.09
CA ILE A 366 7.38 -8.60 13.45
C ILE A 366 8.79 -8.01 13.46
N THR A 367 9.18 -7.27 12.41
CA THR A 367 10.50 -6.63 12.30
C THR A 367 10.82 -5.77 13.52
N ASN A 368 9.84 -5.03 14.05
CA ASN A 368 9.96 -4.20 15.24
C ASN A 368 10.16 -4.97 16.56
N ARG A 369 10.11 -6.31 16.54
CA ARG A 369 10.45 -7.18 17.68
C ARG A 369 11.92 -7.55 17.71
N PHE A 370 12.68 -7.23 16.65
CA PHE A 370 14.11 -7.49 16.55
C PHE A 370 14.92 -6.21 16.64
N THR A 371 16.10 -6.31 17.23
CA THR A 371 17.20 -5.36 17.06
C THR A 371 18.16 -5.88 15.99
N ALA A 372 18.80 -4.99 15.24
CA ALA A 372 19.75 -5.37 14.20
C ALA A 372 21.19 -5.00 14.58
N MET A 373 22.10 -5.94 14.36
CA MET A 373 23.54 -5.78 14.51
C MET A 373 24.24 -6.20 13.21
N ALA A 374 25.30 -5.51 12.80
CA ALA A 374 26.13 -5.91 11.68
C ALA A 374 27.60 -5.66 12.01
N ASN A 375 28.47 -6.64 11.76
CA ASN A 375 29.90 -6.62 12.10
C ASN A 375 30.22 -6.16 13.56
N GLY A 376 29.29 -6.38 14.50
CA GLY A 376 29.42 -5.98 15.90
C GLY A 376 28.95 -4.55 16.24
N GLU A 377 28.44 -3.79 15.27
CA GLU A 377 27.85 -2.46 15.47
C GLU A 377 26.32 -2.49 15.29
N LYS A 378 25.61 -1.50 15.85
CA LYS A 378 24.16 -1.35 15.69
C LYS A 378 23.81 -1.02 14.25
N ALA A 379 22.83 -1.76 13.71
CA ALA A 379 22.34 -1.60 12.35
C ALA A 379 20.86 -1.17 12.33
N ASP A 380 20.46 -0.27 13.23
CA ASP A 380 19.05 0.05 13.55
C ASP A 380 18.19 0.40 12.29
N LEU A 381 18.78 1.00 11.23
CA LEU A 381 18.09 1.25 9.95
C LEU A 381 17.53 -0.02 9.29
N LEU A 382 18.16 -1.19 9.49
CA LEU A 382 17.70 -2.44 8.88
C LEU A 382 16.35 -2.93 9.42
N VAL A 383 15.83 -2.34 10.49
CA VAL A 383 14.59 -2.74 11.18
C VAL A 383 13.66 -1.56 11.49
N ASP A 384 13.93 -0.37 10.95
CA ASP A 384 13.15 0.86 11.24
C ASP A 384 11.82 0.97 10.46
N GLY A 385 11.61 0.09 9.48
CA GLY A 385 10.41 0.05 8.63
C GLY A 385 10.48 0.98 7.41
N PHE A 386 11.59 1.67 7.17
CA PHE A 386 11.84 2.50 6.01
C PHE A 386 12.60 1.71 4.92
N PHE A 387 12.21 1.84 3.64
CA PHE A 387 13.09 1.40 2.56
C PHE A 387 13.24 2.39 1.40
N SER A 388 14.49 2.56 1.00
CA SER A 388 14.96 3.62 0.11
C SER A 388 14.58 3.35 -1.35
N ILE A 389 13.47 3.94 -1.81
CA ILE A 389 13.09 3.94 -3.23
C ILE A 389 13.76 5.10 -3.98
N TYR A 390 13.97 6.24 -3.32
CA TYR A 390 14.48 7.46 -3.95
C TYR A 390 15.94 7.72 -3.61
N LYS A 391 16.74 8.13 -4.60
CA LYS A 391 18.15 8.52 -4.42
C LYS A 391 18.39 9.62 -3.36
N LYS A 392 17.37 10.43 -3.05
CA LYS A 392 17.40 11.44 -1.98
C LYS A 392 17.35 10.85 -0.56
N HIS A 393 17.12 9.55 -0.45
CA HIS A 393 17.03 8.77 0.80
C HIS A 393 18.20 7.78 0.95
N ALA A 394 19.29 7.95 0.19
CA ALA A 394 20.46 7.06 0.20
C ALA A 394 21.28 7.13 1.50
N ASP A 395 20.95 8.07 2.39
CA ASP A 395 21.39 8.24 3.78
C ASP A 395 20.62 7.35 4.77
N MET A 396 19.44 6.86 4.37
CA MET A 396 18.68 5.81 5.07
C MET A 396 19.12 4.39 4.61
N ASP A 397 20.09 4.26 3.70
CA ASP A 397 20.70 2.97 3.37
C ASP A 397 21.82 2.65 4.38
N MET A 398 21.74 1.51 5.06
CA MET A 398 22.86 0.99 5.85
C MET A 398 23.99 0.51 4.93
N LYS A 399 25.18 1.13 5.01
CA LYS A 399 26.40 0.63 4.34
C LYS A 399 27.12 -0.35 5.25
N LEU A 400 27.34 -1.57 4.76
CA LEU A 400 27.97 -2.66 5.48
C LEU A 400 29.28 -3.05 4.78
N GLU A 401 30.42 -2.88 5.44
CA GLU A 401 31.71 -3.33 4.90
C GLU A 401 31.83 -4.86 4.95
N ALA A 402 32.44 -5.48 3.96
CA ALA A 402 32.69 -6.92 3.95
C ALA A 402 33.91 -7.29 4.81
N GLU A 403 33.83 -8.40 5.53
CA GLU A 403 34.95 -8.96 6.29
C GLU A 403 35.99 -9.64 5.37
N ASN A 404 37.12 -10.04 5.94
CA ASN A 404 38.21 -10.75 5.25
C ASN A 404 37.74 -12.11 4.68
N GLY A 405 37.20 -12.08 3.47
CA GLY A 405 36.53 -13.21 2.84
C GLY A 405 35.43 -12.80 1.86
N GLY A 406 35.01 -11.53 1.86
CA GLY A 406 33.93 -11.05 1.00
C GLY A 406 32.54 -11.39 1.56
N THR A 407 32.40 -11.42 2.88
CA THR A 407 31.12 -11.72 3.55
C THR A 407 30.68 -10.57 4.44
N VAL A 408 29.39 -10.27 4.44
CA VAL A 408 28.73 -9.36 5.38
C VAL A 408 27.78 -10.19 6.25
N LYS A 409 27.88 -10.04 7.58
CA LYS A 409 26.96 -10.68 8.53
C LYS A 409 26.05 -9.65 9.18
N VAL A 410 24.73 -9.87 9.05
CA VAL A 410 23.69 -9.16 9.81
C VAL A 410 23.05 -10.14 10.76
N THR A 411 22.96 -9.77 12.03
CA THR A 411 22.33 -10.54 13.11
C THR A 411 21.11 -9.77 13.59
N LEU A 412 19.94 -10.42 13.56
CA LEU A 412 18.71 -9.91 14.18
C LEU A 412 18.46 -10.66 15.49
N GLU A 413 18.24 -9.95 16.59
CA GLU A 413 17.99 -10.52 17.93
C GLU A 413 16.70 -9.97 18.55
N ALA A 414 15.85 -10.86 19.07
CA ALA A 414 14.60 -10.55 19.77
C ALA A 414 14.69 -10.91 21.26
N ASP A 415 13.87 -10.27 22.10
CA ASP A 415 13.80 -10.52 23.55
C ASP A 415 13.12 -11.85 23.94
N GLU A 416 12.44 -12.52 22.99
CA GLU A 416 11.75 -13.80 23.18
C GLU A 416 11.75 -14.65 21.90
N GLU A 417 11.54 -15.96 22.02
CA GLU A 417 11.48 -16.89 20.89
C GLU A 417 10.20 -16.67 20.06
N LEU A 418 10.36 -16.27 18.79
CA LEU A 418 9.27 -15.89 17.88
C LEU A 418 9.16 -16.84 16.66
N PRO A 419 7.93 -17.16 16.20
CA PRO A 419 7.74 -17.98 15.00
C PRO A 419 8.01 -17.18 13.73
N VAL A 420 9.04 -17.55 12.96
CA VAL A 420 9.40 -16.88 11.70
C VAL A 420 9.30 -17.86 10.54
N TYR A 421 8.75 -17.41 9.39
CA TYR A 421 8.60 -18.26 8.19
C TYR A 421 8.98 -17.57 6.87
N ALA A 422 9.16 -16.26 6.89
CA ALA A 422 9.52 -15.49 5.71
C ALA A 422 10.30 -14.22 6.08
N ALA A 423 11.13 -13.75 5.15
CA ALA A 423 11.87 -12.50 5.23
C ALA A 423 11.85 -11.77 3.88
N ALA A 424 11.91 -10.44 3.91
CA ALA A 424 12.08 -9.59 2.73
C ALA A 424 13.30 -8.69 2.93
N ILE A 425 14.34 -8.92 2.14
CA ILE A 425 15.60 -8.16 2.21
C ILE A 425 15.57 -7.09 1.12
N TYR A 426 15.51 -5.82 1.52
CA TYR A 426 15.46 -4.67 0.63
C TYR A 426 16.88 -4.14 0.36
N PRO A 427 17.31 -4.06 -0.90
CA PRO A 427 18.57 -3.40 -1.23
C PRO A 427 18.51 -1.90 -0.89
N GLY A 428 19.67 -1.28 -0.69
CA GLY A 428 19.81 0.17 -0.82
C GLY A 428 19.85 0.60 -2.30
N GLN A 429 20.21 1.86 -2.55
CA GLN A 429 20.27 2.44 -3.91
C GLN A 429 21.26 1.76 -4.88
N GLY A 430 22.05 0.78 -4.43
CA GLY A 430 22.92 -0.05 -5.26
C GLY A 430 22.22 -1.19 -6.00
N GLY A 431 21.03 -1.63 -5.54
CA GLY A 431 20.39 -2.88 -5.96
C GLY A 431 21.03 -4.12 -5.31
N MET A 432 20.58 -5.33 -5.66
CA MET A 432 21.14 -6.59 -5.11
C MET A 432 22.37 -7.09 -5.89
N LYS A 433 22.82 -6.36 -6.92
CA LYS A 433 23.89 -6.76 -7.85
C LYS A 433 25.21 -7.14 -7.13
N ASP A 434 25.50 -6.51 -6.00
CA ASP A 434 26.77 -6.68 -5.27
C ASP A 434 26.77 -7.98 -4.43
N ILE A 435 25.59 -8.58 -4.20
CA ILE A 435 25.42 -9.87 -3.51
C ILE A 435 25.56 -11.01 -4.53
N TYR A 436 26.43 -11.98 -4.23
CA TYR A 436 26.52 -13.25 -4.94
C TYR A 436 25.48 -14.25 -4.42
N SER A 437 25.43 -14.45 -3.10
CA SER A 437 24.50 -15.35 -2.44
C SER A 437 24.13 -14.86 -1.04
N VAL A 438 23.03 -15.38 -0.50
CA VAL A 438 22.67 -15.22 0.91
C VAL A 438 22.37 -16.59 1.53
N SER A 439 22.78 -16.78 2.77
CA SER A 439 22.29 -17.85 3.63
C SER A 439 21.73 -17.23 4.90
N LEU A 440 20.85 -17.97 5.58
CA LEU A 440 20.39 -17.58 6.92
C LEU A 440 20.57 -18.72 7.90
N CYS A 441 20.82 -18.40 9.17
CA CYS A 441 20.84 -19.38 10.25
C CYS A 441 20.09 -18.89 11.48
N VAL A 442 19.22 -19.74 12.01
CA VAL A 442 18.39 -19.45 13.19
C VAL A 442 19.01 -20.08 14.43
N ASP A 443 19.24 -19.25 15.44
CA ASP A 443 19.79 -19.58 16.76
C ASP A 443 21.09 -20.41 16.74
N ASP A 444 21.91 -20.28 15.69
CA ASP A 444 23.09 -21.12 15.44
C ASP A 444 22.78 -22.64 15.35
N ARG A 445 21.50 -23.01 15.20
CA ARG A 445 20.98 -24.39 15.21
C ARG A 445 20.54 -24.87 13.82
N ILE A 446 19.83 -24.02 13.07
CA ILE A 446 19.17 -24.40 11.82
C ILE A 446 19.59 -23.40 10.74
N CYS A 447 20.49 -23.83 9.86
CA CYS A 447 20.96 -22.99 8.75
C CYS A 447 20.33 -23.41 7.40
N SER A 448 20.28 -22.48 6.46
CA SER A 448 19.93 -22.74 5.07
C SER A 448 21.14 -23.13 4.23
N GLU A 449 20.90 -23.73 3.06
CA GLU A 449 21.87 -23.66 1.97
C GLU A 449 22.00 -22.21 1.45
N GLU A 450 23.02 -21.92 0.64
CA GLU A 450 23.16 -20.62 -0.01
C GLU A 450 22.12 -20.45 -1.13
N TYR A 451 21.35 -19.37 -1.05
CA TYR A 451 20.52 -18.87 -2.15
C TYR A 451 21.36 -17.98 -3.07
N ILE A 452 21.62 -18.42 -4.30
CA ILE A 452 22.33 -17.63 -5.30
C ILE A 452 21.44 -16.49 -5.81
N VAL A 453 21.93 -15.25 -5.67
CA VAL A 453 21.25 -14.03 -6.14
C VAL A 453 21.55 -13.81 -7.62
N GLY A 454 20.52 -13.46 -8.40
CA GLY A 454 20.67 -13.13 -9.83
C GLY A 454 21.28 -11.73 -10.04
N GLU A 455 22.14 -11.58 -11.05
CA GLU A 455 22.86 -10.32 -11.31
C GLU A 455 21.95 -9.12 -11.66
N GLU A 456 20.76 -9.38 -12.20
CA GLU A 456 19.77 -8.35 -12.54
C GLU A 456 18.76 -8.08 -11.41
N ALA A 457 18.97 -8.62 -10.20
CA ALA A 457 18.05 -8.44 -9.09
C ALA A 457 18.05 -6.98 -8.58
N VAL A 458 16.95 -6.27 -8.87
CA VAL A 458 16.66 -4.90 -8.40
C VAL A 458 15.45 -4.82 -7.47
N SER A 459 14.75 -5.95 -7.29
CA SER A 459 13.66 -6.14 -6.33
C SER A 459 14.19 -6.50 -4.95
N PRO A 460 13.40 -6.38 -3.86
CA PRO A 460 13.70 -7.07 -2.62
C PRO A 460 13.84 -8.59 -2.86
N LEU A 461 14.75 -9.22 -2.13
CA LEU A 461 14.86 -10.68 -2.10
C LEU A 461 13.86 -11.22 -1.09
N LEU A 462 12.89 -11.96 -1.60
CA LEU A 462 11.81 -12.55 -0.81
C LEU A 462 12.15 -14.01 -0.51
N LEU A 463 12.30 -14.32 0.77
CA LEU A 463 12.66 -15.63 1.27
C LEU A 463 11.46 -16.21 2.03
N SER A 464 11.12 -17.46 1.76
CA SER A 464 10.10 -18.20 2.51
C SER A 464 10.55 -19.63 2.79
N PHE A 465 10.19 -20.12 3.96
CA PHE A 465 10.65 -21.40 4.52
C PHE A 465 9.54 -22.03 5.38
N GLU A 466 9.78 -23.23 5.94
CA GLU A 466 8.90 -23.77 6.99
C GLU A 466 9.00 -22.91 8.25
N PRO A 467 7.92 -22.72 9.04
CA PRO A 467 7.99 -21.94 10.27
C PRO A 467 9.02 -22.50 11.26
N VAL A 468 9.96 -21.66 11.68
CA VAL A 468 11.00 -21.95 12.67
C VAL A 468 10.88 -20.96 13.82
N GLN A 469 11.12 -21.43 15.04
CA GLN A 469 11.19 -20.59 16.23
C GLN A 469 12.58 -19.93 16.32
N ALA A 470 12.62 -18.62 16.55
CA ALA A 470 13.83 -17.81 16.48
C ALA A 470 13.90 -16.77 17.61
N GLU A 471 14.97 -16.80 18.40
CA GLU A 471 15.41 -15.63 19.21
C GLU A 471 16.43 -14.80 18.42
N LYS A 472 17.22 -15.45 17.55
CA LYS A 472 18.31 -14.88 16.76
C LYS A 472 18.28 -15.39 15.32
N ILE A 473 18.44 -14.48 14.35
CA ILE A 473 18.56 -14.80 12.91
C ILE A 473 19.81 -14.15 12.35
N ASP A 474 20.76 -14.97 11.92
CA ASP A 474 21.97 -14.55 11.23
C ASP A 474 21.77 -14.63 9.72
N PHE A 475 21.78 -13.49 9.02
CA PHE A 475 21.89 -13.41 7.56
C PHE A 475 23.36 -13.23 7.17
N VAL A 476 23.88 -14.14 6.35
CA VAL A 476 25.23 -14.08 5.81
C VAL A 476 25.15 -13.85 4.31
N PHE A 477 25.59 -12.67 3.89
CA PHE A 477 25.67 -12.25 2.49
C PHE A 477 27.08 -12.51 1.97
N THR A 478 27.21 -13.38 0.98
CA THR A 478 28.45 -13.54 0.22
C THR A 478 28.43 -12.52 -0.92
N MET A 479 29.46 -11.69 -0.99
CA MET A 479 29.60 -10.60 -1.93
C MET A 479 30.22 -11.07 -3.26
N ARG A 480 29.94 -10.38 -4.37
CA ARG A 480 30.59 -10.67 -5.66
C ARG A 480 32.05 -10.25 -5.65
N GLU A 481 32.87 -10.95 -6.43
CA GLU A 481 34.29 -10.63 -6.59
C GLU A 481 34.48 -9.15 -7.02
N GLY A 482 35.35 -8.43 -6.32
CA GLY A 482 35.61 -7.01 -6.55
C GLY A 482 34.65 -6.04 -5.86
N THR A 483 33.70 -6.52 -5.06
CA THR A 483 32.88 -5.68 -4.17
C THR A 483 33.39 -5.79 -2.72
N ASP A 484 33.49 -4.65 -2.04
CA ASP A 484 34.04 -4.52 -0.68
C ASP A 484 32.98 -4.18 0.37
N SER A 485 31.76 -3.83 -0.08
CA SER A 485 30.69 -3.35 0.78
C SER A 485 29.31 -3.55 0.15
N LEU A 486 28.31 -3.71 1.00
CA LEU A 486 26.90 -3.86 0.67
C LEU A 486 26.12 -2.62 1.11
N LYS A 487 25.00 -2.34 0.43
CA LYS A 487 23.96 -1.42 0.93
C LYS A 487 22.63 -2.15 1.03
N LEU A 488 22.04 -2.14 2.22
CA LEU A 488 20.68 -2.62 2.48
C LEU A 488 19.85 -1.46 3.04
N SER A 489 18.56 -1.45 2.71
CA SER A 489 17.61 -0.54 3.37
C SER A 489 17.02 -1.20 4.61
N GLU A 490 16.41 -2.37 4.45
CA GLU A 490 15.61 -3.03 5.49
C GLU A 490 15.67 -4.56 5.34
N ILE A 491 15.52 -5.29 6.45
CA ILE A 491 15.21 -6.72 6.47
C ILE A 491 13.88 -6.89 7.22
N THR A 492 12.77 -7.01 6.49
CA THR A 492 11.48 -7.30 7.10
C THR A 492 11.39 -8.78 7.49
N ILE A 493 10.91 -9.06 8.70
CA ILE A 493 10.68 -10.41 9.24
C ILE A 493 9.18 -10.66 9.43
N LEU A 494 8.70 -11.82 8.97
CA LEU A 494 7.29 -12.19 8.96
C LEU A 494 7.04 -13.47 9.77
N GLN A 495 5.99 -13.45 10.59
CA GLN A 495 5.38 -14.63 11.22
C GLN A 495 4.07 -15.03 10.51
N PRO A 496 3.66 -16.31 10.55
CA PRO A 496 2.37 -16.73 10.03
C PRO A 496 1.22 -16.05 10.80
N ALA A 497 0.17 -15.61 10.10
CA ALA A 497 -1.05 -15.15 10.78
C ALA A 497 -1.74 -16.31 11.52
N GLU A 498 -2.33 -16.08 12.70
CA GLU A 498 -2.90 -17.12 13.58
C GLU A 498 -3.96 -18.02 12.91
N SER A 499 -4.61 -17.54 11.84
CA SER A 499 -5.57 -18.32 11.04
C SER A 499 -4.95 -19.57 10.42
N GLN A 500 -3.64 -19.56 10.13
CA GLN A 500 -2.87 -20.71 9.62
C GLN A 500 -2.66 -21.80 10.69
N ASN A 501 -2.61 -21.46 11.98
CA ASN A 501 -2.40 -22.41 13.08
C ASN A 501 -3.57 -23.40 13.30
N ARG A 502 -4.69 -23.26 12.57
CA ARG A 502 -5.86 -24.16 12.69
C ARG A 502 -5.85 -25.36 11.73
N LEU A 503 -4.87 -25.47 10.83
CA LEU A 503 -4.75 -26.59 9.89
C LEU A 503 -3.90 -27.77 10.41
N GLY A 504 -3.49 -27.75 11.69
CA GLY A 504 -2.55 -28.72 12.29
C GLY A 504 -2.96 -29.26 13.67
N LYS A 505 -4.24 -29.51 13.93
CA LYS A 505 -4.73 -30.24 15.13
C LYS A 505 -5.76 -31.30 14.78
#